data_AF-A0A3B9VSI0-F1
#
_entry.id   AF-A0A3B9VSI0-F1
#
_cell.length_a   1.000
_cell.length_b   1.000
_cell.length_c   1.000
_cell.angle_alpha   90.00
_cell.angle_beta   90.00
_cell.angle_gamma   90.00
#
_symmetry.space_group_name_H-M   'P 1'
#
loop_
_entity.id
_entity.type
_entity.pdbx_description
1 polymer ?
#
loop_
_entity_poly.entity_id
_entity_poly.type
_entity_poly.pdbx_seq_one_letter_code
_entity_poly.pdbx_strand_id
1 'polypeptide(L)'
;MKQSIAAIFFVATMLSLSGCSRQEKSSSPEISLPPASLSILEEVSNSASDTEQNGGLANPAKTSAEDLIEPAMEVYSWFALGSMPMSGETRTAVNPLTGTEDTFQRVNSPYFSNYEELKNYLGEFFSDEIVCRLLEDYPICKDIDGVLYMVPAGRGSNIFIKNVTFSTDEVTDSFARLSAVIVYGPDAEESENPKSYTFICEKMDGKWVFTTFEYYL
;
A
#
# COMPACT_ATOMS: atom_id res chain seq x y z
N MET A 1 -28.56 -50.96 -36.71
CA MET A 1 -27.99 -51.61 -37.92
C MET A 1 -28.43 -50.82 -39.14
N LYS A 2 -27.48 -50.52 -40.06
CA LYS A 2 -27.63 -49.88 -41.40
C LYS A 2 -27.98 -48.38 -41.36
N GLN A 3 -27.03 -47.43 -41.37
CA GLN A 3 -26.02 -47.06 -42.39
C GLN A 3 -26.58 -46.92 -43.82
N SER A 4 -26.63 -45.68 -44.29
CA SER A 4 -26.59 -45.30 -45.71
C SER A 4 -25.66 -44.10 -45.86
N ILE A 5 -24.56 -44.32 -46.60
CA ILE A 5 -23.50 -43.39 -46.97
C ILE A 5 -23.75 -42.96 -48.43
N ALA A 6 -23.53 -41.68 -48.75
CA ALA A 6 -23.17 -41.17 -50.09
C ALA A 6 -22.46 -39.81 -49.88
N ALA A 7 -21.13 -39.70 -49.96
CA ALA A 7 -20.27 -39.52 -51.16
C ALA A 7 -20.50 -38.16 -51.86
N ILE A 8 -19.77 -37.10 -51.44
CA ILE A 8 -18.55 -36.50 -52.06
C ILE A 8 -18.79 -35.78 -53.41
N PHE A 9 -18.54 -34.47 -53.44
CA PHE A 9 -17.83 -33.80 -54.54
C PHE A 9 -16.93 -32.67 -54.02
N PHE A 10 -15.68 -32.71 -54.49
CA PHE A 10 -14.57 -31.78 -54.28
C PHE A 10 -14.76 -30.51 -55.12
N VAL A 11 -14.55 -29.31 -54.56
CA VAL A 11 -13.88 -28.20 -55.28
C VAL A 11 -13.07 -27.39 -54.28
N ALA A 12 -11.75 -27.38 -54.49
CA ALA A 12 -10.82 -26.46 -53.86
C ALA A 12 -10.86 -25.12 -54.60
N THR A 13 -11.02 -24.02 -53.86
CA THR A 13 -10.73 -22.68 -54.38
C THR A 13 -9.82 -21.97 -53.40
N MET A 14 -8.52 -22.08 -53.67
CA MET A 14 -7.49 -21.16 -53.19
C MET A 14 -7.78 -19.77 -53.76
N LEU A 15 -8.10 -18.81 -52.91
CA LEU A 15 -8.01 -17.39 -53.24
C LEU A 15 -7.18 -16.68 -52.17
N SER A 16 -5.96 -16.44 -52.60
CA SER A 16 -4.89 -15.64 -52.04
C SER A 16 -5.32 -14.38 -51.28
N LEU A 17 -4.75 -14.24 -50.09
CA LEU A 17 -4.61 -13.03 -49.30
C LEU A 17 -3.70 -12.01 -50.00
N SER A 18 -4.20 -10.79 -50.20
CA SER A 18 -3.49 -9.50 -50.32
C SER A 18 -4.61 -8.45 -50.32
N GLY A 19 -4.83 -7.63 -49.30
CA GLY A 19 -3.89 -6.70 -48.71
C GLY A 19 -4.49 -5.31 -48.92
N CYS A 20 -5.17 -4.80 -47.89
CA CYS A 20 -5.40 -3.37 -47.70
C CYS A 20 -5.51 -3.12 -46.20
N SER A 21 -4.39 -2.70 -45.64
CA SER A 21 -4.23 -2.19 -44.29
C SER A 21 -5.17 -1.00 -44.06
N ARG A 22 -6.08 -1.14 -43.09
CA ARG A 22 -6.65 0.02 -42.40
C ARG A 22 -6.29 -0.12 -40.94
N GLN A 23 -5.25 0.62 -40.58
CA GLN A 23 -4.71 0.71 -39.23
C GLN A 23 -5.64 1.64 -38.44
N GLU A 24 -6.65 1.07 -37.77
CA GLU A 24 -7.37 1.79 -36.72
C GLU A 24 -6.48 1.85 -35.50
N LYS A 25 -5.76 2.98 -35.39
CA LYS A 25 -4.98 3.37 -34.23
C LYS A 25 -5.97 3.76 -33.13
N SER A 26 -6.51 2.77 -32.41
CA SER A 26 -7.14 3.01 -31.11
C SER A 26 -6.04 3.29 -30.09
N SER A 27 -5.64 4.55 -29.99
CA SER A 27 -4.83 5.02 -28.88
C SER A 27 -5.74 5.16 -27.66
N SER A 28 -5.89 4.10 -26.89
CA SER A 28 -6.21 4.26 -25.48
C SER A 28 -5.00 4.91 -24.81
N PRO A 29 -5.13 6.03 -24.09
CA PRO A 29 -4.02 6.56 -23.33
C PRO A 29 -3.78 5.59 -22.18
N GLU A 30 -2.71 4.81 -22.30
CA GLU A 30 -2.08 4.15 -21.17
C GLU A 30 -1.49 5.29 -20.32
N ILE A 31 -2.28 5.79 -19.37
CA ILE A 31 -1.79 6.68 -18.33
C ILE A 31 -0.90 5.80 -17.46
N SER A 32 0.38 5.77 -17.79
CA SER A 32 1.44 5.27 -16.94
C SER A 32 1.42 6.11 -15.66
N LEU A 33 0.78 5.56 -14.62
CA LEU A 33 0.86 6.12 -13.29
C LEU A 33 2.32 5.99 -12.83
N PRO A 34 2.94 7.06 -12.32
CA PRO A 34 4.28 6.97 -11.79
C PRO A 34 4.29 5.96 -10.63
N PRO A 35 5.37 5.18 -10.46
CA PRO A 35 5.56 4.46 -9.21
C PRO A 35 5.50 5.48 -8.08
N ALA A 36 4.70 5.16 -7.05
CA ALA A 36 4.66 5.94 -5.83
C ALA A 36 6.08 6.06 -5.31
N SER A 37 6.64 7.25 -5.49
CA SER A 37 8.00 7.53 -5.14
C SER A 37 8.02 7.81 -3.64
N LEU A 38 8.92 7.13 -2.93
CA LEU A 38 9.31 7.40 -1.54
C LEU A 38 9.98 8.79 -1.38
N SER A 39 9.49 9.80 -2.10
CA SER A 39 10.06 11.15 -2.12
C SER A 39 9.64 12.01 -0.93
N ILE A 40 8.69 11.53 -0.10
CA ILE A 40 8.14 12.33 1.01
C ILE A 40 9.10 12.38 2.22
N LEU A 41 10.17 11.58 2.24
CA LEU A 41 11.12 11.57 3.36
C LEU A 41 12.43 12.35 3.10
N GLU A 42 12.63 12.92 1.90
CA GLU A 42 13.88 13.63 1.57
C GLU A 42 13.84 15.15 1.85
N GLU A 43 12.68 15.78 2.12
CA GLU A 43 12.57 17.24 2.31
C GLU A 43 12.38 17.72 3.77
N VAL A 44 12.62 16.88 4.78
CA VAL A 44 12.75 17.38 6.17
C VAL A 44 14.22 17.63 6.49
N SER A 45 14.80 18.64 5.84
CA SER A 45 16.20 19.03 6.09
C SER A 45 16.44 20.51 5.83
N ASN A 46 15.73 21.41 6.53
CA ASN A 46 16.35 22.64 7.05
C ASN A 46 15.43 23.40 8.03
N SER A 47 15.64 23.24 9.34
CA SER A 47 15.47 24.29 10.36
C SER A 47 15.73 23.73 11.78
N ALA A 48 16.95 23.97 12.27
CA ALA A 48 17.35 24.18 13.68
C ALA A 48 16.83 23.26 14.82
N SER A 49 17.73 22.37 15.25
CA SER A 49 18.13 21.99 16.63
C SER A 49 17.06 21.73 17.71
N ASP A 50 16.76 20.45 17.92
CA ASP A 50 17.13 19.70 19.15
C ASP A 50 16.61 18.27 18.96
N THR A 51 17.38 17.46 18.22
CA THR A 51 17.02 16.07 17.98
C THR A 51 17.70 15.19 19.01
N GLU A 52 16.99 14.87 20.08
CA GLU A 52 17.13 13.55 20.69
C GLU A 52 16.61 12.55 19.64
N GLN A 53 17.49 12.07 18.76
CA GLN A 53 17.23 10.90 17.90
C GLN A 53 17.18 9.65 18.80
N ASN A 54 16.13 9.55 19.61
CA ASN A 54 15.62 8.28 20.09
C ASN A 54 14.54 7.89 19.08
N GLY A 55 14.53 6.64 18.59
CA GLY A 55 13.59 6.21 17.54
C GLY A 55 12.13 6.58 17.84
N GLY A 56 11.26 6.58 16.83
CA GLY A 56 9.86 6.96 16.96
C GLY A 56 9.36 8.06 16.04
N LEU A 57 8.09 8.36 16.23
CA LEU A 57 7.47 9.56 15.69
C LEU A 57 8.14 10.81 16.25
N ALA A 58 8.11 11.88 15.45
CA ALA A 58 8.47 13.20 15.93
C ALA A 58 7.49 13.67 17.02
N ASN A 59 7.93 14.63 17.86
CA ASN A 59 7.13 15.10 18.99
C ASN A 59 5.84 15.82 18.50
N PRO A 60 4.64 15.35 18.89
CA PRO A 60 3.37 15.97 18.48
C PRO A 60 3.18 17.43 18.89
N ALA A 61 3.95 17.93 19.86
CA ALA A 61 3.94 19.36 20.24
C ALA A 61 4.67 20.26 19.24
N LYS A 62 5.51 19.69 18.36
CA LYS A 62 6.39 20.42 17.45
C LYS A 62 6.20 20.04 15.97
N THR A 63 5.38 19.04 15.70
CA THR A 63 5.15 18.48 14.36
C THR A 63 3.67 18.53 14.04
N SER A 64 3.33 18.83 12.78
CA SER A 64 1.93 18.88 12.37
C SER A 64 1.29 17.48 12.42
N ALA A 65 -0.03 17.42 12.59
CA ALA A 65 -0.75 16.13 12.58
C ALA A 65 -0.60 15.42 11.22
N GLU A 66 -0.56 16.17 10.11
CA GLU A 66 -0.35 15.64 8.75
C GLU A 66 1.01 14.94 8.64
N ASP A 67 2.10 15.61 9.06
CA ASP A 67 3.46 15.07 9.02
C ASP A 67 3.64 13.81 9.89
N LEU A 68 2.75 13.58 10.86
CA LEU A 68 2.76 12.37 11.69
C LEU A 68 1.85 11.27 11.12
N ILE A 69 0.65 11.63 10.65
CA ILE A 69 -0.36 10.67 10.23
C ILE A 69 -0.07 10.14 8.83
N GLU A 70 0.30 10.97 7.86
CA GLU A 70 0.45 10.51 6.47
C GLU A 70 1.53 9.45 6.28
N PRO A 71 2.74 9.58 6.85
CA PRO A 71 3.75 8.53 6.75
C PRO A 71 3.27 7.22 7.40
N ALA A 72 2.62 7.30 8.57
CA ALA A 72 2.06 6.13 9.23
C ALA A 72 0.92 5.51 8.40
N MET A 73 0.09 6.33 7.74
CA MET A 73 -1.01 5.88 6.88
C MET A 73 -0.49 5.12 5.66
N GLU A 74 0.58 5.61 5.03
CA GLU A 74 1.26 4.89 3.93
C GLU A 74 1.78 3.54 4.42
N VAL A 75 2.47 3.49 5.55
CA VAL A 75 2.98 2.24 6.13
C VAL A 75 1.83 1.28 6.47
N TYR A 76 0.75 1.76 7.09
CA TYR A 76 -0.42 0.95 7.43
C TYR A 76 -1.12 0.41 6.16
N SER A 77 -1.14 1.19 5.08
CA SER A 77 -1.77 0.81 3.80
C SER A 77 -1.16 -0.46 3.18
N TRP A 78 0.11 -0.76 3.47
CA TRP A 78 0.80 -1.96 3.00
C TRP A 78 0.21 -3.25 3.56
N PHE A 79 -0.62 -3.16 4.60
CA PHE A 79 -1.29 -4.28 5.25
C PHE A 79 -2.81 -4.23 5.01
N ALA A 80 -3.39 -3.03 4.96
CA ALA A 80 -4.83 -2.87 4.83
C ALA A 80 -5.36 -3.04 3.39
N LEU A 81 -4.63 -2.57 2.37
CA LEU A 81 -5.13 -2.53 0.99
C LEU A 81 -4.18 -3.10 -0.06
N GLY A 82 -2.87 -2.96 0.15
CA GLY A 82 -1.90 -3.11 -0.91
C GLY A 82 -0.72 -3.99 -0.56
N SER A 83 0.26 -3.95 -1.46
CA SER A 83 1.60 -4.47 -1.19
C SER A 83 2.55 -3.33 -0.83
N MET A 84 3.63 -3.64 -0.12
CA MET A 84 4.76 -2.73 0.03
C MET A 84 5.35 -2.37 -1.34
N PRO A 85 6.15 -1.30 -1.46
CA PRO A 85 6.93 -1.09 -2.67
C PRO A 85 7.74 -2.35 -3.02
N MET A 86 7.65 -2.81 -4.27
CA MET A 86 8.31 -4.03 -4.75
C MET A 86 9.30 -3.69 -5.85
N SER A 87 10.30 -4.55 -6.01
CA SER A 87 11.21 -4.55 -7.15
C SER A 87 10.71 -5.50 -8.23
N GLY A 88 11.40 -5.50 -9.38
CA GLY A 88 11.09 -6.45 -10.46
C GLY A 88 11.59 -7.88 -10.22
N GLU A 89 12.33 -8.14 -9.14
CA GLU A 89 12.83 -9.49 -8.82
C GLU A 89 11.70 -10.36 -8.27
N THR A 90 11.57 -11.58 -8.80
CA THR A 90 10.52 -12.52 -8.40
C THR A 90 11.08 -13.87 -7.96
N ARG A 91 10.32 -14.58 -7.12
CA ARG A 91 10.56 -15.97 -6.73
C ARG A 91 9.24 -16.74 -6.62
N THR A 92 9.25 -18.00 -7.00
CA THR A 92 8.11 -18.90 -6.79
C THR A 92 8.30 -19.67 -5.48
N ALA A 93 7.27 -19.71 -4.65
CA ALA A 93 7.28 -20.49 -3.42
C ALA A 93 5.85 -20.90 -3.02
N VAL A 94 5.72 -21.90 -2.14
CA VAL A 94 4.42 -22.24 -1.56
C VAL A 94 3.92 -21.08 -0.69
N ASN A 95 2.74 -20.58 -0.99
CA ASN A 95 2.02 -19.59 -0.20
C ASN A 95 1.39 -20.27 1.02
N PRO A 96 1.68 -19.80 2.25
CA PRO A 96 1.19 -20.43 3.47
C PRO A 96 -0.33 -20.36 3.64
N LEU A 97 -1.02 -19.42 2.98
CA LEU A 97 -2.48 -19.31 3.01
C LEU A 97 -3.19 -20.32 2.10
N THR A 98 -2.72 -20.40 0.87
CA THR A 98 -3.40 -21.19 -0.17
C THR A 98 -2.86 -22.62 -0.22
N GLY A 99 -1.66 -22.86 0.28
CA GLY A 99 -0.94 -24.12 0.17
C GLY A 99 -0.45 -24.43 -1.25
N THR A 100 -0.57 -23.47 -2.18
CA THR A 100 -0.15 -23.61 -3.59
C THR A 100 1.07 -22.76 -3.88
N GLU A 101 1.78 -23.05 -4.98
CA GLU A 101 2.85 -22.18 -5.46
C GLU A 101 2.30 -20.86 -5.97
N ASP A 102 2.83 -19.75 -5.45
CA ASP A 102 2.58 -18.40 -5.95
C ASP A 102 3.89 -17.73 -6.36
N THR A 103 3.78 -16.69 -7.19
CA THR A 103 4.90 -15.82 -7.53
C THR A 103 4.94 -14.64 -6.56
N PHE A 104 6.02 -14.55 -5.81
CA PHE A 104 6.31 -13.44 -4.92
C PHE A 104 7.28 -12.47 -5.58
N GLN A 105 7.17 -11.18 -5.27
CA GLN A 105 8.07 -10.12 -5.68
C GLN A 105 8.87 -9.62 -4.48
N ARG A 106 10.16 -9.35 -4.68
CA ARG A 106 11.04 -8.85 -3.62
C ARG A 106 10.60 -7.46 -3.19
N VAL A 107 10.44 -7.26 -1.88
CA VAL A 107 10.17 -5.96 -1.30
C VAL A 107 11.35 -5.02 -1.56
N ASN A 108 11.04 -3.79 -1.97
CA ASN A 108 11.99 -2.73 -2.29
C ASN A 108 11.90 -1.63 -1.24
N SER A 109 12.59 -1.82 -0.12
CA SER A 109 12.68 -0.83 0.94
C SER A 109 14.16 -0.49 1.21
N PRO A 110 14.51 0.79 1.38
CA PRO A 110 15.84 1.16 1.87
C PRO A 110 15.97 0.99 3.40
N TYR A 111 14.86 0.75 4.11
CA TYR A 111 14.81 0.75 5.58
C TYR A 111 14.85 -0.64 6.21
N PHE A 112 14.45 -1.67 5.44
CA PHE A 112 14.38 -3.04 5.92
C PHE A 112 14.53 -4.02 4.77
N SER A 113 15.15 -5.16 5.05
CA SER A 113 15.38 -6.26 4.09
C SER A 113 14.75 -7.57 4.54
N ASN A 114 14.62 -7.78 5.85
CA ASN A 114 14.10 -9.01 6.46
C ASN A 114 12.94 -8.72 7.43
N TYR A 115 12.30 -9.78 7.92
CA TYR A 115 11.11 -9.66 8.77
C TYR A 115 11.37 -8.93 10.10
N GLU A 116 12.55 -9.16 10.71
CA GLU A 116 12.92 -8.52 11.97
C GLU A 116 13.10 -7.00 11.79
N GLU A 117 13.77 -6.59 10.70
CA GLU A 117 13.94 -5.18 10.36
C GLU A 117 12.61 -4.51 10.02
N LEU A 118 11.71 -5.19 9.32
CA LEU A 118 10.35 -4.70 9.07
C LEU A 118 9.62 -4.48 10.39
N LYS A 119 9.64 -5.46 11.31
CA LYS A 119 9.00 -5.33 12.61
C LYS A 119 9.54 -4.12 13.39
N ASN A 120 10.87 -3.93 13.40
CA ASN A 120 11.50 -2.78 14.04
C ASN A 120 11.06 -1.47 13.38
N TYR A 121 11.02 -1.42 12.05
CA TYR A 121 10.56 -0.25 11.29
C TYR A 121 9.11 0.12 11.59
N LEU A 122 8.20 -0.87 11.66
CA LEU A 122 6.81 -0.63 12.08
C LEU A 122 6.73 -0.08 13.50
N GLY A 123 7.59 -0.57 14.38
CA GLY A 123 7.69 -0.09 15.76
C GLY A 123 8.08 1.39 15.85
N GLU A 124 8.67 2.00 14.81
CA GLU A 124 8.93 3.45 14.75
C GLU A 124 7.64 4.29 14.67
N PHE A 125 6.55 3.69 14.20
CA PHE A 125 5.26 4.37 14.04
C PHE A 125 4.22 3.90 15.05
N PHE A 126 4.22 2.61 15.38
CA PHE A 126 3.11 1.96 16.07
C PHE A 126 3.56 1.25 17.34
N SER A 127 2.64 1.18 18.30
CA SER A 127 2.78 0.33 19.49
C SER A 127 2.89 -1.15 19.12
N ASP A 128 3.52 -1.94 20.00
CA ASP A 128 3.67 -3.39 19.83
C ASP A 128 2.33 -4.10 19.54
N GLU A 129 1.22 -3.64 20.13
CA GLU A 129 -0.10 -4.21 19.88
C GLU A 129 -0.52 -4.05 18.41
N ILE A 130 -0.40 -2.85 17.86
CA ILE A 130 -0.72 -2.58 16.45
C ILE A 130 0.26 -3.31 15.54
N VAL A 131 1.56 -3.31 15.87
CA VAL A 131 2.58 -4.05 15.09
C VAL A 131 2.26 -5.54 15.02
N CYS A 132 1.92 -6.17 16.15
CA CYS A 132 1.54 -7.58 16.19
C CYS A 132 0.31 -7.85 15.32
N ARG A 133 -0.74 -7.02 15.44
CA ARG A 133 -1.96 -7.15 14.63
C ARG A 133 -1.69 -7.03 13.13
N LEU A 134 -0.93 -5.99 12.73
CA LEU A 134 -0.53 -5.79 11.35
C LEU A 134 0.20 -7.00 10.78
N LEU A 135 1.09 -7.62 11.56
CA LEU A 135 1.89 -8.77 11.11
C LEU A 135 1.14 -10.12 11.18
N GLU A 136 0.16 -10.27 12.08
CA GLU A 136 -0.73 -11.45 12.14
C GLU A 136 -1.65 -11.51 10.92
N ASP A 137 -2.22 -10.37 10.53
CA ASP A 137 -3.06 -10.21 9.34
C ASP A 137 -2.23 -10.25 8.04
N TYR A 138 -0.91 -10.51 8.12
CA TYR A 138 0.04 -10.45 7.02
C TYR A 138 0.65 -11.77 6.57
N PRO A 139 -0.16 -12.75 6.15
CA PRO A 139 0.31 -14.06 5.71
C PRO A 139 0.91 -14.06 4.29
N ILE A 140 1.03 -12.89 3.65
CA ILE A 140 1.45 -12.71 2.25
C ILE A 140 2.94 -12.39 2.13
N CYS A 141 3.62 -12.05 3.23
CA CYS A 141 5.04 -11.82 3.25
C CYS A 141 5.81 -13.09 3.61
N LYS A 142 6.87 -13.37 2.86
CA LYS A 142 7.74 -14.51 3.08
C LYS A 142 9.17 -14.04 3.15
N ASP A 143 9.82 -14.33 4.28
CA ASP A 143 11.26 -14.28 4.34
C ASP A 143 11.82 -15.51 3.60
N ILE A 144 12.56 -15.25 2.52
CA ILE A 144 13.24 -16.27 1.74
C ILE A 144 14.73 -15.94 1.76
N ASP A 145 15.48 -16.70 2.55
CA ASP A 145 16.93 -16.54 2.74
C ASP A 145 17.35 -15.16 3.29
N GLY A 146 16.56 -14.58 4.21
CA GLY A 146 16.84 -13.27 4.83
C GLY A 146 16.39 -12.08 3.97
N VAL A 147 15.53 -12.31 2.98
CA VAL A 147 14.99 -11.29 2.08
C VAL A 147 13.48 -11.37 2.06
N LEU A 148 12.81 -10.23 2.23
CA LEU A 148 11.36 -10.14 2.19
C LEU A 148 10.83 -10.18 0.76
N TYR A 149 9.86 -11.06 0.55
CA TYR A 149 9.07 -11.18 -0.66
C TYR A 149 7.59 -11.12 -0.32
N MET A 150 6.78 -10.60 -1.24
CA MET A 150 5.33 -10.51 -1.11
C MET A 150 4.60 -10.93 -2.37
N VAL A 151 3.38 -11.46 -2.24
CA VAL A 151 2.50 -11.56 -3.41
C VAL A 151 2.08 -10.13 -3.81
N PRO A 152 2.27 -9.74 -5.08
CA PRO A 152 1.91 -8.42 -5.53
C PRO A 152 0.40 -8.22 -5.45
N ALA A 153 -0.01 -7.17 -4.76
CA ALA A 153 -1.39 -6.70 -4.68
C ALA A 153 -1.44 -5.27 -5.21
N GLY A 154 -2.28 -5.05 -6.22
CA GLY A 154 -2.49 -3.73 -6.80
C GLY A 154 -3.24 -2.82 -5.83
N ARG A 155 -2.74 -1.61 -5.62
CA ARG A 155 -3.43 -0.55 -4.87
C ARG A 155 -4.00 0.49 -5.82
N GLY A 156 -5.18 1.02 -5.49
CA GLY A 156 -5.71 2.26 -6.05
C GLY A 156 -6.00 3.23 -4.90
N SER A 157 -5.84 4.53 -5.13
CA SER A 157 -6.30 5.54 -4.18
C SER A 157 -7.83 5.58 -4.15
N ASN A 158 -8.42 5.87 -3.00
CA ASN A 158 -9.85 6.18 -2.93
C ASN A 158 -10.14 7.50 -3.67
N ILE A 159 -10.60 7.36 -4.93
CA ILE A 159 -10.89 8.47 -5.84
C ILE A 159 -12.03 9.38 -5.37
N PHE A 160 -12.78 8.96 -4.34
CA PHE A 160 -13.89 9.72 -3.80
C PHE A 160 -13.48 10.69 -2.69
N ILE A 161 -12.27 10.59 -2.15
CA ILE A 161 -11.75 11.56 -1.19
C ILE A 161 -11.52 12.89 -1.92
N LYS A 162 -12.23 13.94 -1.49
CA LYS A 162 -12.08 15.30 -2.05
C LYS A 162 -11.14 16.17 -1.24
N ASN A 163 -11.18 16.01 0.09
CA ASN A 163 -10.36 16.80 0.99
C ASN A 163 -10.08 16.02 2.27
N VAL A 164 -8.90 16.24 2.83
CA VAL A 164 -8.50 15.76 4.14
C VAL A 164 -8.09 16.97 4.96
N THR A 165 -8.49 17.03 6.23
CA THR A 165 -8.06 18.07 7.16
C THR A 165 -7.55 17.43 8.43
N PHE A 166 -6.27 17.63 8.70
CA PHE A 166 -5.61 17.12 9.89
C PHE A 166 -5.65 18.13 11.02
N SER A 167 -5.73 17.66 12.25
CA SER A 167 -5.73 18.52 13.43
C SER A 167 -5.06 17.84 14.62
N THR A 168 -4.41 18.68 15.43
CA THR A 168 -3.87 18.30 16.73
C THR A 168 -4.86 18.79 17.79
N ASP A 169 -5.61 17.87 18.39
CA ASP A 169 -6.72 18.20 19.29
C ASP A 169 -6.27 18.36 20.74
N GLU A 170 -5.26 17.61 21.15
CA GLU A 170 -4.69 17.64 22.50
C GLU A 170 -3.24 17.16 22.48
N VAL A 171 -2.37 17.82 23.23
CA VAL A 171 -0.97 17.40 23.41
C VAL A 171 -0.55 17.66 24.85
N THR A 172 0.13 16.68 25.42
CA THR A 172 0.83 16.71 26.71
C THR A 172 2.23 16.13 26.54
N ASP A 173 2.97 15.98 27.63
CA ASP A 173 4.34 15.45 27.58
C ASP A 173 4.43 13.95 27.19
N SER A 174 3.33 13.20 27.33
CA SER A 174 3.30 11.75 27.08
C SER A 174 2.07 11.24 26.32
N PHE A 175 1.16 12.13 25.94
CA PHE A 175 -0.06 11.80 25.20
C PHE A 175 -0.36 12.88 24.17
N ALA A 176 -0.83 12.48 22.99
CA ALA A 176 -1.43 13.38 22.01
C ALA A 176 -2.65 12.73 21.35
N ARG A 177 -3.69 13.53 21.11
CA ARG A 177 -4.84 13.17 20.28
C ARG A 177 -4.79 14.00 19.00
N LEU A 178 -4.75 13.29 17.87
CA LEU A 178 -4.80 13.87 16.54
C LEU A 178 -6.08 13.39 15.84
N SER A 179 -6.51 14.13 14.82
CA SER A 179 -7.66 13.75 14.02
C SER A 179 -7.45 14.03 12.54
N ALA A 180 -8.19 13.29 11.71
CA ALA A 180 -8.34 13.55 10.28
C ALA A 180 -9.83 13.60 9.94
N VAL A 181 -10.25 14.69 9.32
CA VAL A 181 -11.62 14.88 8.83
C VAL A 181 -11.62 14.75 7.31
N ILE A 182 -12.34 13.76 6.79
CA ILE A 182 -12.39 13.41 5.38
C ILE A 182 -13.70 13.91 4.78
N VAL A 183 -13.60 14.70 3.71
CA VAL A 183 -14.74 15.10 2.90
C VAL A 183 -14.75 14.25 1.64
N TYR A 184 -15.85 13.53 1.43
CA TYR A 184 -16.03 12.68 0.25
C TYR A 184 -16.86 13.39 -0.83
N GLY A 185 -16.69 12.95 -2.08
CA GLY A 185 -17.53 13.34 -3.20
C GLY A 185 -18.98 12.83 -3.08
N PRO A 186 -19.93 13.43 -3.80
CA PRO A 186 -21.33 13.01 -3.76
C PRO A 186 -21.53 11.56 -4.24
N ASP A 187 -20.62 11.05 -5.07
CA ASP A 187 -20.68 9.70 -5.65
C ASP A 187 -20.07 8.61 -4.71
N ALA A 188 -19.54 9.01 -3.55
CA ALA A 188 -18.91 8.07 -2.60
C ALA A 188 -19.93 7.19 -1.84
N GLU A 189 -21.21 7.58 -1.86
CA GLU A 189 -22.29 6.95 -1.08
C GLU A 189 -22.00 6.81 0.43
N GLU A 190 -21.15 7.68 0.98
CA GLU A 190 -20.80 7.68 2.40
C GLU A 190 -21.97 8.19 3.26
N SER A 191 -22.36 7.39 4.25
CA SER A 191 -23.46 7.71 5.18
C SER A 191 -23.15 8.89 6.11
N GLU A 192 -21.86 9.16 6.34
CA GLU A 192 -21.35 10.26 7.15
C GLU A 192 -20.34 11.05 6.30
N ASN A 193 -20.61 12.34 6.07
CA ASN A 193 -19.74 13.23 5.30
C ASN A 193 -19.89 14.68 5.79
N PRO A 194 -18.85 15.29 6.38
CA PRO A 194 -17.51 14.73 6.55
C PRO A 194 -17.46 13.62 7.60
N LYS A 195 -16.51 12.69 7.44
CA LYS A 195 -16.24 11.61 8.40
C LYS A 195 -14.96 11.91 9.18
N SER A 196 -14.99 11.69 10.49
CA SER A 196 -13.84 11.95 11.37
C SER A 196 -13.17 10.67 11.82
N TYR A 197 -11.84 10.69 11.87
CA TYR A 197 -10.98 9.60 12.36
C TYR A 197 -10.10 10.14 13.47
N THR A 198 -9.87 9.33 14.51
CA THR A 198 -9.06 9.71 15.66
C THR A 198 -7.80 8.86 15.74
N PHE A 199 -6.68 9.51 16.06
CA PHE A 199 -5.37 8.89 16.25
C PHE A 199 -4.84 9.26 17.62
N ILE A 200 -4.35 8.27 18.36
CA ILE A 200 -3.76 8.49 19.69
C ILE A 200 -2.28 8.16 19.62
N CYS A 201 -1.44 9.11 20.00
CA CYS A 201 -0.01 8.91 20.20
C CYS A 201 0.29 8.91 21.70
N GLU A 202 1.11 7.96 22.14
CA GLU A 202 1.63 7.92 23.51
C GLU A 202 3.15 7.79 23.49
N LYS A 203 3.80 8.39 24.50
CA LYS A 203 5.24 8.30 24.69
C LYS A 203 5.55 7.05 25.52
N MET A 204 5.90 5.97 24.85
CA MET A 204 6.27 4.68 25.46
C MET A 204 7.79 4.53 25.44
N ASP A 205 8.40 4.24 26.60
CA ASP A 205 9.87 4.08 26.72
C ASP A 205 10.69 5.22 26.10
N GLY A 206 10.17 6.44 26.21
CA GLY A 206 10.81 7.66 25.69
C GLY A 206 10.58 7.93 24.20
N LYS A 207 9.82 7.07 23.52
CA LYS A 207 9.55 7.08 22.08
C LYS A 207 8.06 7.34 21.82
N TRP A 208 7.72 8.24 20.91
CA TRP A 208 6.34 8.48 20.51
C TRP A 208 5.89 7.44 19.47
N VAL A 209 4.75 6.81 19.70
CA VAL A 209 4.12 5.87 18.76
C VAL A 209 2.61 6.02 18.78
N PHE A 210 1.95 5.64 17.70
CA PHE A 210 0.50 5.47 17.66
C PHE A 210 0.07 4.24 18.47
N THR A 211 -0.82 4.44 19.44
CA THR A 211 -1.49 3.37 20.22
C THR A 211 -2.95 3.18 19.80
N THR A 212 -3.52 4.15 19.07
CA THR A 212 -4.78 3.99 18.33
C THR A 212 -4.59 4.56 16.93
N PHE A 213 -4.92 3.77 15.92
CA PHE A 213 -4.76 4.15 14.52
C PHE A 213 -5.92 3.62 13.68
N GLU A 214 -6.67 4.51 13.06
CA GLU A 214 -7.79 4.17 12.18
C GLU A 214 -7.44 4.43 10.71
N TYR A 215 -7.60 3.40 9.87
CA TYR A 215 -7.30 3.49 8.44
C TYR A 215 -8.51 4.03 7.65
N TYR A 216 -8.29 4.99 6.74
CA TYR A 216 -9.37 5.64 5.97
C TYR A 216 -9.15 5.79 4.46
N LEU A 217 -7.99 5.36 3.94
CA LEU A 217 -7.66 5.47 2.52
C LEU A 217 -8.32 4.38 1.66
#